data_AF-A0A7K3DLF6-F1
#
_entry.id   AF-A0A7K3DLF6-F1
#
_cell.length_a   1.000
_cell.length_b   1.000
_cell.length_c   1.000
_cell.angle_alpha   90.00
_cell.angle_beta   90.00
_cell.angle_gamma   90.00
#
_symmetry.space_group_name_H-M   'P 1'
#
loop_
_entity.id
_entity.type
_entity.pdbx_description
1 polymer ?
#
loop_
_entity_poly.entity_id
_entity_poly.type
_entity_poly.pdbx_seq_one_letter_code
_entity_poly.pdbx_strand_id
1 'polypeptide(L)'
;MSRGGSGLTRRRLLTGAGALGAGAALSGCVTSVRSSVSSGGAVTLQSNLSAPQAKSALQKVVDGFNARGGASASLNTVASETFRTQLPTYLTSANPPDLYTWYPGSVADAYARRDLLLNLDDVWRSPDLSRYSKALKSLCTSRAGHKVFVPTSYYWWGFFYRRSNFRKWGVSEPRTWDDFLDLCETLRRKKVTPVGLGAGSGTAWVASSWFDYLNIRINGAGYHRDLLAGRHRFDDPEVRRVFDRWDEARPFIDKRGTALAFQDATTELLQGRTGMMLIGTFFADSVPRDQLDDIDFFRFPE
;
A
#
# COMPACT_ATOMS: atom_id res chain seq x y z
N MET A 1 -36.06 -26.85 33.13
CA MET A 1 -35.79 -25.45 33.49
C MET A 1 -34.87 -24.88 32.43
N SER A 2 -35.42 -24.07 31.52
CA SER A 2 -34.72 -23.49 30.37
C SER A 2 -34.66 -21.97 30.56
N ARG A 3 -33.54 -21.36 30.16
CA ARG A 3 -33.49 -20.04 29.49
C ARG A 3 -32.09 -19.79 28.93
N GLY A 4 -31.97 -19.91 27.61
CA GLY A 4 -30.93 -19.30 26.79
C GLY A 4 -31.33 -17.87 26.42
N GLY A 5 -30.35 -16.97 26.38
CA GLY A 5 -30.50 -15.59 25.91
C GLY A 5 -29.95 -15.44 24.50
N SER A 6 -30.83 -15.37 23.50
CA SER A 6 -30.51 -15.04 22.12
C SER A 6 -30.83 -13.57 21.84
N GLY A 7 -29.81 -12.80 21.46
CA GLY A 7 -29.92 -11.38 21.10
C GLY A 7 -30.73 -11.15 19.81
N LEU A 8 -31.53 -10.09 19.83
CA LEU A 8 -32.43 -9.66 18.77
C LEU A 8 -31.65 -9.17 17.53
N THR A 9 -31.79 -9.87 16.41
CA THR A 9 -31.23 -9.52 15.10
C THR A 9 -32.26 -8.75 14.26
N ARG A 10 -31.83 -7.66 13.60
CA ARG A 10 -32.64 -6.69 12.81
C ARG A 10 -33.29 -7.24 11.51
N ARG A 11 -33.70 -8.52 11.44
CA ARG A 11 -34.10 -9.15 10.17
C ARG A 11 -35.55 -9.65 10.06
N ARG A 12 -36.47 -9.19 10.90
CA ARG A 12 -37.91 -9.45 10.70
C ARG A 12 -38.75 -8.27 11.15
N LEU A 13 -39.12 -7.41 10.21
CA LEU A 13 -40.21 -6.44 10.39
C LEU A 13 -40.76 -5.97 9.03
N LEU A 14 -41.23 -6.90 8.19
CA LEU A 14 -42.13 -6.61 7.08
C LEU A 14 -42.96 -7.87 6.76
N THR A 15 -44.13 -7.97 7.40
CA THR A 15 -45.34 -8.79 7.08
C THR A 15 -46.11 -8.87 8.40
N GLY A 16 -47.36 -8.50 8.58
CA GLY A 16 -48.43 -8.00 7.73
C GLY A 16 -49.56 -7.55 8.67
N ALA A 17 -50.53 -6.85 8.10
CA ALA A 17 -51.61 -6.12 8.78
C ALA A 17 -52.61 -7.00 9.56
N GLY A 18 -53.33 -6.36 10.49
CA GLY A 18 -54.72 -6.70 10.80
C GLY A 18 -55.13 -6.61 12.27
N ALA A 19 -55.73 -5.47 12.68
CA ALA A 19 -56.99 -5.42 13.44
C ALA A 19 -57.39 -3.97 13.77
N LEU A 20 -58.70 -3.74 13.63
CA LEU A 20 -59.45 -2.48 13.67
C LEU A 20 -59.52 -1.85 15.07
N GLY A 21 -59.51 -0.52 15.13
CA GLY A 21 -59.89 0.27 16.31
C GLY A 21 -60.09 1.73 15.94
N ALA A 22 -61.32 2.22 16.05
CA ALA A 22 -61.82 3.48 15.51
C ALA A 22 -61.41 4.73 16.32
N GLY A 23 -61.34 5.87 15.62
CA GLY A 23 -61.72 7.18 16.18
C GLY A 23 -60.60 8.20 16.41
N ALA A 24 -60.28 9.01 15.38
CA ALA A 24 -60.17 10.47 15.45
C ALA A 24 -59.60 11.00 14.12
N ALA A 25 -60.42 11.71 13.36
CA ALA A 25 -59.98 12.46 12.19
C ALA A 25 -59.22 13.71 12.63
N LEU A 26 -57.93 13.76 12.33
CA LEU A 26 -57.16 14.99 12.22
C LEU A 26 -56.46 14.96 10.86
N SER A 27 -57.01 15.71 9.91
CA SER A 27 -56.34 16.06 8.66
C SER A 27 -55.04 16.78 8.99
N GLY A 28 -53.91 16.13 8.72
CA GLY A 28 -52.58 16.72 8.80
C GLY A 28 -51.68 16.02 7.78
N CYS A 29 -51.40 16.72 6.69
CA CYS A 29 -50.55 16.38 5.55
C CYS A 29 -49.69 15.11 5.69
N VAL A 30 -49.96 14.11 4.84
CA VAL A 30 -48.97 13.08 4.46
C VAL A 30 -47.82 13.79 3.74
N THR A 31 -46.80 14.18 4.49
CA THR A 31 -45.46 14.34 3.96
C THR A 31 -44.90 12.94 3.77
N SER A 32 -44.94 12.46 2.53
CA SER A 32 -44.06 11.40 2.08
C SER A 32 -42.63 11.78 2.48
N VAL A 33 -42.12 11.15 3.54
CA VAL A 33 -40.70 11.18 3.88
C VAL A 33 -39.99 10.40 2.77
N ARG A 34 -39.70 11.10 1.67
CA ARG A 34 -38.49 10.82 0.93
C ARG A 34 -37.38 11.06 1.93
N SER A 35 -36.76 9.99 2.39
CA SER A 35 -35.46 10.07 3.05
C SER A 35 -34.47 10.61 2.02
N SER A 36 -34.49 11.92 1.78
CA SER A 36 -33.36 12.61 1.20
C SER A 36 -32.24 12.47 2.23
N VAL A 37 -31.30 11.57 1.97
CA VAL A 37 -29.99 11.62 2.63
C VAL A 37 -29.44 13.00 2.30
N SER A 38 -29.52 13.93 3.25
CA SER A 38 -28.76 15.17 3.17
C SER A 38 -27.30 14.82 3.40
N SER A 39 -26.54 14.64 2.32
CA SER A 39 -25.08 14.48 2.33
C SER A 39 -24.39 15.81 2.67
N GLY A 40 -24.79 16.46 3.77
CA GLY A 40 -24.40 17.83 4.11
C GLY A 40 -23.02 17.97 4.76
N GLY A 41 -22.34 16.86 5.07
CA GLY A 41 -20.98 16.86 5.61
C GLY A 41 -19.93 16.64 4.53
N ALA A 42 -18.75 17.23 4.72
CA ALA A 42 -17.60 16.94 3.86
C ALA A 42 -17.18 15.47 4.01
N VAL A 43 -16.94 14.79 2.91
CA VAL A 43 -16.33 13.45 2.88
C VAL A 43 -14.91 13.55 3.43
N THR A 44 -14.54 12.66 4.33
CA THR A 44 -13.23 12.66 4.99
C THR A 44 -12.29 11.66 4.32
N LEU A 45 -11.16 12.14 3.81
CA LEU A 45 -10.09 11.34 3.24
C LEU A 45 -8.92 11.24 4.22
N GLN A 46 -8.71 10.05 4.76
CA GLN A 46 -7.60 9.71 5.64
C GLN A 46 -6.45 9.13 4.79
N SER A 47 -5.32 9.82 4.71
CA SER A 47 -4.21 9.47 3.83
C SER A 47 -2.92 9.15 4.56
N ASN A 48 -2.22 8.11 4.08
CA ASN A 48 -0.86 7.75 4.47
C ASN A 48 0.21 8.37 3.56
N LEU A 49 -0.17 9.13 2.52
CA LEU A 49 0.76 9.74 1.56
C LEU A 49 1.40 11.01 2.15
N SER A 50 2.29 10.83 3.12
CA SER A 50 2.84 11.92 3.94
C SER A 50 4.08 12.61 3.35
N ALA A 51 4.70 12.04 2.32
CA ALA A 51 5.83 12.69 1.65
C ALA A 51 5.38 14.03 1.03
N PRO A 52 6.19 15.10 1.08
CA PRO A 52 5.75 16.45 0.68
C PRO A 52 5.13 16.52 -0.72
N GLN A 53 5.74 15.83 -1.69
CA GLN A 53 5.28 15.81 -3.08
C GLN A 53 3.93 15.09 -3.22
N ALA A 54 3.81 13.89 -2.64
CA ALA A 54 2.58 13.10 -2.67
C ALA A 54 1.43 13.77 -1.92
N LYS A 55 1.69 14.35 -0.74
CA LYS A 55 0.72 15.13 0.04
C LYS A 55 0.20 16.32 -0.77
N SER A 56 1.09 17.09 -1.39
CA SER A 56 0.72 18.25 -2.23
C SER A 56 -0.11 17.82 -3.44
N ALA A 57 0.25 16.72 -4.10
CA ALA A 57 -0.50 16.20 -5.23
C ALA A 57 -1.93 15.77 -4.82
N LEU A 58 -2.08 15.05 -3.70
CA LEU A 58 -3.39 14.63 -3.20
C LEU A 58 -4.25 15.82 -2.75
N GLN A 59 -3.64 16.84 -2.13
CA GLN A 59 -4.35 18.07 -1.78
C GLN A 59 -4.96 18.75 -3.01
N LYS A 60 -4.21 18.84 -4.12
CA LYS A 60 -4.72 19.41 -5.38
C LYS A 60 -5.91 18.63 -5.95
N VAL A 61 -5.94 17.31 -5.77
CA VAL A 61 -7.10 16.48 -6.17
C VAL A 61 -8.32 16.83 -5.33
N VAL A 62 -8.15 16.99 -4.02
CA VAL A 62 -9.23 17.39 -3.10
C VAL A 62 -9.72 18.81 -3.39
N ASP A 63 -8.81 19.76 -3.63
CA ASP A 63 -9.16 21.13 -4.00
C ASP A 63 -9.94 21.18 -5.33
N GLY A 64 -9.49 20.41 -6.32
CA GLY A 64 -10.18 20.28 -7.60
C GLY A 64 -11.55 19.63 -7.50
N PHE A 65 -11.74 18.68 -6.58
CA PHE A 65 -13.07 18.12 -6.26
C PHE A 65 -13.99 19.18 -5.64
N ASN A 66 -13.49 19.90 -4.63
CA ASN A 66 -14.25 20.95 -3.95
C ASN A 66 -14.65 22.10 -4.89
N ALA A 67 -13.77 22.48 -5.82
CA ALA A 67 -14.02 23.54 -6.78
C ALA A 67 -15.15 23.22 -7.80
N ARG A 68 -15.48 21.94 -8.04
CA ARG A 68 -16.58 21.56 -8.93
C ARG A 68 -17.97 21.83 -8.32
N GLY A 69 -18.06 21.97 -6.99
CA GLY A 69 -19.32 22.14 -6.28
C GLY A 69 -20.16 20.87 -6.17
N GLY A 70 -21.24 20.93 -5.39
CA GLY A 70 -22.19 19.81 -5.17
C GLY A 70 -21.82 18.84 -4.05
N ALA A 71 -20.54 18.72 -3.70
CA ALA A 71 -20.04 18.00 -2.53
C ALA A 71 -18.72 18.63 -2.06
N SER A 72 -18.29 18.30 -0.84
CA SER A 72 -16.99 18.73 -0.30
C SER A 72 -16.23 17.55 0.29
N ALA A 73 -14.91 17.66 0.30
CA ALA A 73 -14.00 16.70 0.90
C ALA A 73 -12.92 17.41 1.73
N SER A 74 -12.44 16.71 2.76
CA SER A 74 -11.32 17.13 3.60
C SER A 74 -10.23 16.07 3.59
N LEU A 75 -8.96 16.50 3.66
CA LEU A 75 -7.80 15.62 3.68
C LEU A 75 -7.13 15.66 5.05
N ASN A 76 -7.04 14.52 5.72
CA ASN A 76 -6.15 14.33 6.86
C ASN A 76 -4.98 13.44 6.43
N THR A 77 -3.75 13.89 6.63
CA THR A 77 -2.54 13.14 6.25
C THR A 77 -1.74 12.76 7.48
N VAL A 78 -1.43 11.47 7.60
CA VAL A 78 -0.65 10.90 8.71
C VAL A 78 0.55 10.16 8.13
N ALA A 79 1.68 10.16 8.84
CA ALA A 79 2.87 9.44 8.44
C ALA A 79 2.57 7.94 8.22
N SER A 80 3.13 7.35 7.17
CA SER A 80 2.82 5.97 6.75
C SER A 80 2.85 4.94 7.88
N GLU A 81 3.90 4.93 8.69
CA GLU A 81 4.05 3.94 9.77
C GLU A 81 3.05 4.13 10.91
N THR A 82 2.77 5.39 11.26
CA THR A 82 1.72 5.75 12.22
C THR A 82 0.35 5.34 11.67
N PHE A 83 0.08 5.59 10.39
CA PHE A 83 -1.17 5.22 9.73
C PHE A 83 -1.38 3.71 9.75
N ARG A 84 -0.34 2.90 9.44
CA ARG A 84 -0.46 1.42 9.49
C ARG A 84 -0.91 0.94 10.86
N THR A 85 -0.39 1.55 11.92
CA THR A 85 -0.70 1.20 13.31
C THR A 85 -2.13 1.63 13.68
N GLN A 86 -2.60 2.76 13.16
CA GLN A 86 -3.91 3.34 13.47
C GLN A 86 -5.06 2.80 12.61
N LEU A 87 -4.77 2.20 11.45
CA LEU A 87 -5.78 1.72 10.50
C LEU A 87 -6.86 0.81 11.13
N PRO A 88 -6.54 -0.19 11.97
CA PRO A 88 -7.58 -0.99 12.62
C PRO A 88 -8.55 -0.13 13.43
N THR A 89 -8.03 0.83 14.20
CA THR A 89 -8.82 1.75 15.02
C THR A 89 -9.70 2.64 14.16
N TYR A 90 -9.17 3.17 13.05
CA TYR A 90 -9.98 3.98 12.14
C TYR A 90 -11.17 3.17 11.59
N LEU A 91 -10.90 1.97 11.06
CA LEU A 91 -11.91 1.13 10.43
C LEU A 91 -12.99 0.62 11.40
N THR A 92 -12.69 0.51 12.70
CA THR A 92 -13.65 0.04 13.72
C THR A 92 -14.19 1.15 14.62
N SER A 93 -13.83 2.41 14.38
CA SER A 93 -14.32 3.52 15.18
C SER A 93 -15.82 3.77 14.96
N ALA A 94 -16.47 4.43 15.91
CA ALA A 94 -17.90 4.76 15.80
C ALA A 94 -18.19 5.71 14.62
N ASN A 95 -17.22 6.59 14.30
CA ASN A 95 -17.28 7.55 13.21
C ASN A 95 -16.00 7.45 12.36
N PRO A 96 -15.88 6.40 11.52
CA PRO A 96 -14.69 6.20 10.70
C PRO A 96 -14.58 7.27 9.61
N PRO A 97 -13.37 7.66 9.18
CA PRO A 97 -13.20 8.36 7.92
C PRO A 97 -13.87 7.64 6.74
N ASP A 98 -14.32 8.39 5.74
CA ASP A 98 -15.07 7.86 4.60
C ASP A 98 -14.17 7.18 3.56
N LEU A 99 -12.98 7.75 3.32
CA LEU A 99 -12.02 7.29 2.32
C LEU A 99 -10.64 7.09 2.96
N TYR A 100 -9.92 6.08 2.48
CA TYR A 100 -8.56 5.77 2.94
C TYR A 100 -7.63 5.56 1.75
N THR A 101 -6.41 6.09 1.84
CA THR A 101 -5.32 5.58 0.99
C THR A 101 -4.74 4.33 1.64
N TRP A 102 -4.78 3.20 0.93
CA TRP A 102 -4.26 1.93 1.42
C TRP A 102 -3.82 1.01 0.28
N TYR A 103 -3.22 -0.12 0.65
CA TYR A 103 -2.68 -1.11 -0.27
C TYR A 103 -3.59 -2.33 -0.38
N PRO A 104 -3.78 -2.89 -1.59
CA PRO A 104 -4.42 -4.20 -1.74
C PRO A 104 -3.55 -5.31 -1.15
N GLY A 105 -4.15 -6.48 -0.94
CA GLY A 105 -3.47 -7.68 -0.43
C GLY A 105 -4.09 -8.23 0.86
N SER A 106 -3.35 -9.09 1.55
CA SER A 106 -3.85 -9.91 2.67
C SER A 106 -4.47 -9.11 3.82
N VAL A 107 -3.89 -7.95 4.15
CA VAL A 107 -4.41 -7.06 5.19
C VAL A 107 -5.76 -6.48 4.78
N ALA A 108 -5.88 -5.98 3.54
CA ALA A 108 -7.14 -5.47 3.04
C ALA A 108 -8.20 -6.58 2.91
N ASP A 109 -7.81 -7.79 2.48
CA ASP A 109 -8.68 -8.97 2.46
C ASP A 109 -9.19 -9.35 3.87
N ALA A 110 -8.37 -9.18 4.91
CA ALA A 110 -8.80 -9.42 6.29
C ALA A 110 -9.85 -8.41 6.75
N TYR A 111 -9.74 -7.14 6.34
CA TYR A 111 -10.76 -6.12 6.62
C TYR A 111 -12.03 -6.30 5.79
N ALA A 112 -11.90 -6.64 4.50
CA ALA A 112 -13.05 -6.94 3.64
C ALA A 112 -13.90 -8.10 4.20
N ARG A 113 -13.28 -9.17 4.70
CA ARG A 113 -13.98 -10.32 5.33
C ARG A 113 -14.71 -9.99 6.63
N ARG A 114 -14.41 -8.84 7.23
CA ARG A 114 -15.07 -8.31 8.43
C ARG A 114 -16.11 -7.25 8.10
N ASP A 115 -16.46 -7.10 6.82
CA ASP A 115 -17.37 -6.07 6.29
C ASP A 115 -16.93 -4.63 6.63
N LEU A 116 -15.61 -4.40 6.78
CA LEU A 116 -15.04 -3.08 7.11
C LEU A 116 -14.68 -2.25 5.87
N LEU A 117 -14.82 -2.81 4.67
CA LEU A 117 -14.56 -2.10 3.41
C LEU A 117 -15.82 -2.11 2.55
N LEU A 118 -16.17 -0.95 1.99
CA LEU A 118 -17.34 -0.81 1.13
C LEU A 118 -17.19 -1.64 -0.15
N ASN A 119 -18.26 -2.32 -0.56
CA ASN A 119 -18.34 -2.94 -1.89
C ASN A 119 -18.45 -1.84 -2.95
N LEU A 120 -17.49 -1.81 -3.88
CA LEU A 120 -17.38 -0.83 -4.95
C LEU A 120 -17.79 -1.37 -6.33
N ASP A 121 -18.43 -2.54 -6.42
CA ASP A 121 -18.79 -3.17 -7.70
C ASP A 121 -19.61 -2.23 -8.60
N ASP A 122 -20.52 -1.44 -8.01
CA ASP A 122 -21.30 -0.43 -8.74
C ASP A 122 -20.43 0.72 -9.26
N VAL A 123 -19.45 1.17 -8.47
CA VAL A 123 -18.49 2.20 -8.90
C VAL A 123 -17.68 1.70 -10.11
N TRP A 124 -17.30 0.42 -10.10
CA TRP A 124 -16.56 -0.22 -11.19
C TRP A 124 -17.37 -0.44 -12.47
N ARG A 125 -18.68 -0.17 -12.49
CA ARG A 125 -19.48 -0.09 -13.72
C ARG A 125 -19.24 1.21 -14.50
N SER A 126 -18.59 2.21 -13.89
CA SER A 126 -18.23 3.44 -14.58
C SER A 126 -17.33 3.16 -15.80
N PRO A 127 -17.60 3.75 -16.98
CA PRO A 127 -16.73 3.65 -18.14
C PRO A 127 -15.28 4.05 -17.83
N ASP A 128 -15.08 4.98 -16.90
CA ASP A 128 -13.75 5.47 -16.53
C ASP A 128 -12.88 4.40 -15.91
N LEU A 129 -13.44 3.45 -15.16
CA LEU A 129 -12.69 2.38 -14.52
C LEU A 129 -12.48 1.17 -15.45
N SER A 130 -13.24 1.10 -16.56
CA SER A 130 -13.09 0.04 -17.56
C SER A 130 -11.71 0.08 -18.26
N ARG A 131 -11.05 1.24 -18.32
CA ARG A 131 -9.75 1.44 -18.96
C ARG A 131 -8.58 0.79 -18.22
N TYR A 132 -8.75 0.42 -16.95
CA TYR A 132 -7.68 -0.22 -16.18
C TYR A 132 -7.37 -1.63 -16.68
N SER A 133 -6.10 -2.02 -16.57
CA SER A 133 -5.62 -3.35 -16.95
C SER A 133 -6.27 -4.45 -16.11
N LYS A 134 -6.29 -5.68 -16.63
CA LYS A 134 -6.77 -6.86 -15.88
C LYS A 134 -6.03 -7.04 -14.57
N ALA A 135 -4.72 -6.76 -14.54
CA ALA A 135 -3.91 -6.87 -13.33
C ALA A 135 -4.37 -5.88 -12.25
N LEU A 136 -4.53 -4.60 -12.57
CA LEU A 136 -5.01 -3.59 -11.61
C LEU A 136 -6.43 -3.89 -11.13
N LYS A 137 -7.31 -4.29 -12.06
CA LYS A 137 -8.65 -4.78 -11.71
C LYS A 137 -8.59 -5.93 -10.70
N SER A 138 -7.72 -6.91 -10.92
CA SER A 138 -7.57 -8.06 -10.02
C SER A 138 -7.06 -7.63 -8.65
N LEU A 139 -6.08 -6.74 -8.59
CA LEU A 139 -5.53 -6.24 -7.31
C LEU A 139 -6.57 -5.48 -6.48
N CYS A 140 -7.53 -4.80 -7.11
CA CYS A 140 -8.61 -4.11 -6.41
C CYS A 140 -9.76 -5.03 -5.96
N THR A 141 -9.68 -6.34 -6.24
CA THR A 141 -10.73 -7.31 -5.89
C THR A 141 -10.31 -8.08 -4.65
N SER A 142 -11.17 -8.11 -3.64
CA SER A 142 -10.98 -8.94 -2.46
C SER A 142 -11.05 -10.42 -2.81
N ARG A 143 -10.54 -11.29 -1.93
CA ARG A 143 -10.72 -12.75 -2.05
C ARG A 143 -12.17 -13.22 -2.11
N ALA A 144 -13.12 -12.40 -1.63
CA ALA A 144 -14.55 -12.69 -1.72
C ALA A 144 -15.15 -12.36 -3.12
N GLY A 145 -14.37 -11.76 -4.02
CA GLY A 145 -14.79 -11.46 -5.39
C GLY A 145 -15.31 -10.04 -5.62
N HIS A 146 -15.47 -9.25 -4.55
CA HIS A 146 -15.94 -7.86 -4.65
C HIS A 146 -14.80 -6.87 -4.82
N LYS A 147 -15.06 -5.80 -5.59
CA LYS A 147 -14.18 -4.63 -5.67
C LYS A 147 -14.19 -3.87 -4.36
N VAL A 148 -13.02 -3.60 -3.80
CA VAL A 148 -12.87 -2.87 -2.52
C VAL A 148 -11.84 -1.74 -2.59
N PHE A 149 -11.25 -1.52 -3.78
CA PHE A 149 -10.37 -0.38 -4.06
C PHE A 149 -10.73 0.29 -5.40
N VAL A 150 -10.35 1.56 -5.53
CA VAL A 150 -10.15 2.24 -6.81
C VAL A 150 -8.66 2.55 -6.92
N PRO A 151 -7.97 2.12 -7.98
CA PRO A 151 -6.53 2.34 -8.10
C PRO A 151 -6.25 3.82 -8.41
N THR A 152 -5.30 4.40 -7.68
CA THR A 152 -4.85 5.80 -7.86
C THR A 152 -3.42 5.88 -8.38
N SER A 153 -2.56 4.96 -7.95
CA SER A 153 -1.17 4.82 -8.40
C SER A 153 -0.70 3.38 -8.27
N TYR A 154 0.42 3.08 -8.92
CA TYR A 154 1.22 1.87 -8.69
C TYR A 154 2.69 2.27 -8.85
N TYR A 155 3.58 1.45 -8.30
CA TYR A 155 5.02 1.66 -8.41
C TYR A 155 5.74 0.33 -8.63
N TRP A 156 6.95 0.40 -9.16
CA TRP A 156 7.85 -0.74 -9.24
C TRP A 156 8.93 -0.65 -8.16
N TRP A 157 9.56 -1.78 -7.91
CA TRP A 157 10.76 -1.90 -7.10
C TRP A 157 11.96 -2.23 -7.99
N GLY A 158 13.14 -1.79 -7.56
CA GLY A 158 14.40 -2.00 -8.25
C GLY A 158 15.56 -1.45 -7.45
N PHE A 159 16.78 -1.63 -7.97
CA PHE A 159 17.96 -0.98 -7.42
C PHE A 159 18.08 0.42 -8.01
N PHE A 160 17.86 1.42 -7.17
CA PHE A 160 18.02 2.82 -7.52
C PHE A 160 19.44 3.30 -7.21
N TYR A 161 20.00 4.13 -8.09
CA TYR A 161 21.35 4.66 -7.97
C TYR A 161 21.46 6.06 -8.61
N ARG A 162 22.58 6.73 -8.35
CA ARG A 162 22.92 8.00 -9.04
C ARG A 162 23.79 7.72 -10.27
N ARG A 163 23.34 8.16 -11.45
CA ARG A 163 24.08 7.99 -12.72
C ARG A 163 25.46 8.62 -12.66
N SER A 164 25.55 9.84 -12.12
CA SER A 164 26.82 10.54 -11.94
C SER A 164 27.82 9.76 -11.08
N ASN A 165 27.35 9.10 -10.01
CA ASN A 165 28.19 8.29 -9.14
C ASN A 165 28.65 6.99 -9.81
N PHE A 166 27.75 6.28 -10.50
CA PHE A 166 28.13 5.09 -11.27
C PHE A 166 29.21 5.42 -12.31
N ARG A 167 29.03 6.53 -13.03
CA ARG A 167 30.01 7.03 -14.00
C ARG A 167 31.34 7.42 -13.35
N LYS A 168 31.30 8.10 -12.20
CA LYS A 168 32.50 8.46 -11.40
C LYS A 168 33.26 7.22 -10.92
N TRP A 169 32.54 6.16 -10.53
CA TRP A 169 33.15 4.92 -10.07
C TRP A 169 33.55 3.97 -11.21
N GLY A 170 33.10 4.24 -12.44
CA GLY A 170 33.39 3.41 -13.60
C GLY A 170 32.68 2.05 -13.54
N VAL A 171 31.45 2.03 -13.00
CA VAL A 171 30.60 0.83 -12.94
C VAL A 171 29.36 1.01 -13.83
N SER A 172 28.73 -0.09 -14.21
CA SER A 172 27.53 -0.13 -15.06
C SER A 172 26.47 -1.01 -14.42
N GLU A 173 25.22 -0.92 -14.87
CA GLU A 173 24.12 -1.73 -14.36
C GLU A 173 24.39 -3.24 -14.56
N PRO A 174 24.25 -4.06 -13.51
CA PRO A 174 24.44 -5.50 -13.60
C PRO A 174 23.20 -6.17 -14.21
N ARG A 175 23.39 -7.24 -14.98
CA ARG A 175 22.28 -8.02 -15.55
C ARG A 175 22.07 -9.32 -14.78
N THR A 176 23.18 -9.99 -14.46
CA THR A 176 23.18 -11.26 -13.73
C THR A 176 23.55 -11.06 -12.27
N TRP A 177 23.25 -12.05 -11.44
CA TRP A 177 23.71 -12.06 -10.05
C TRP A 177 25.23 -11.93 -9.90
N ASP A 178 26.01 -12.59 -10.76
CA ASP A 178 27.47 -12.52 -10.71
C ASP A 178 27.97 -11.10 -11.05
N ASP A 179 27.39 -10.46 -12.08
CA ASP A 179 27.68 -9.05 -12.40
C ASP A 179 27.39 -8.13 -11.20
N PHE A 180 26.32 -8.43 -10.45
CA PHE A 180 25.93 -7.67 -9.29
C PHE A 180 26.93 -7.81 -8.14
N LEU A 181 27.42 -9.02 -7.87
CA LEU A 181 28.47 -9.26 -6.88
C LEU A 181 29.79 -8.57 -7.29
N ASP A 182 30.16 -8.64 -8.57
CA ASP A 182 31.36 -7.97 -9.11
C ASP A 182 31.29 -6.45 -9.04
N LEU A 183 30.11 -5.88 -9.32
CA LEU A 183 29.83 -4.47 -9.11
C LEU A 183 30.01 -4.11 -7.63
N CYS A 184 29.43 -4.90 -6.71
CA CYS A 184 29.55 -4.66 -5.29
C CYS A 184 31.00 -4.72 -4.80
N GLU A 185 31.78 -5.69 -5.28
CA GLU A 185 33.20 -5.81 -5.02
C GLU A 185 33.99 -4.58 -5.52
N THR A 186 33.64 -4.09 -6.72
CA THR A 186 34.27 -2.91 -7.31
C THR A 186 34.01 -1.65 -6.47
N LEU A 187 32.77 -1.44 -6.02
CA LEU A 187 32.42 -0.33 -5.14
C LEU A 187 33.13 -0.44 -3.78
N ARG A 188 33.20 -1.65 -3.21
CA ARG A 188 33.90 -1.91 -1.95
C ARG A 188 35.40 -1.57 -2.05
N ARG A 189 36.09 -1.95 -3.13
CA ARG A 189 37.50 -1.58 -3.38
C ARG A 189 37.69 -0.06 -3.46
N LYS A 190 36.67 0.68 -3.91
CA LYS A 190 36.65 2.15 -3.95
C LYS A 190 36.21 2.78 -2.62
N LYS A 191 36.08 1.99 -1.55
CA LYS A 191 35.63 2.42 -0.21
C LYS A 191 34.22 3.02 -0.20
N VAL A 192 33.37 2.57 -1.11
CA VAL A 192 31.94 2.92 -1.17
C VAL A 192 31.15 1.73 -0.65
N THR A 193 30.20 1.97 0.25
CA THR A 193 29.26 0.92 0.68
C THR A 193 28.36 0.56 -0.51
N PRO A 194 28.37 -0.68 -1.03
CA PRO A 194 27.67 -0.96 -2.29
C PRO A 194 26.16 -0.76 -2.18
N VAL A 195 25.51 -1.38 -1.19
CA VAL A 195 24.05 -1.33 -1.05
C VAL A 195 23.64 -0.65 0.25
N GLY A 196 22.88 0.43 0.12
CA GLY A 196 22.15 1.02 1.24
C GLY A 196 20.95 0.16 1.66
N LEU A 197 20.66 0.17 2.95
CA LEU A 197 19.47 -0.43 3.54
C LEU A 197 18.96 0.51 4.63
N GLY A 198 17.64 0.68 4.73
CA GLY A 198 17.01 1.34 5.87
C GLY A 198 15.85 0.52 6.39
N ALA A 199 16.13 -0.31 7.38
CA ALA A 199 15.23 -1.28 8.00
C ALA A 199 15.01 -1.04 9.50
N GLY A 200 15.53 0.07 10.04
CA GLY A 200 15.32 0.53 11.40
C GLY A 200 14.07 1.40 11.55
N SER A 201 13.80 1.86 12.78
CA SER A 201 12.81 2.92 13.06
C SER A 201 11.42 2.70 12.44
N GLY A 202 10.94 1.45 12.41
CA GLY A 202 9.63 1.08 11.87
C GLY A 202 9.63 0.72 10.38
N THR A 203 10.77 0.76 9.69
CA THR A 203 10.85 0.50 8.24
C THR A 203 11.44 -0.87 7.90
N ALA A 204 11.35 -1.84 8.82
CA ALA A 204 11.90 -3.20 8.65
C ALA A 204 11.35 -3.93 7.41
N TRP A 205 10.16 -3.57 6.94
CA TRP A 205 9.56 -4.07 5.71
C TRP A 205 10.42 -3.79 4.46
N VAL A 206 11.33 -2.82 4.48
CA VAL A 206 12.26 -2.60 3.35
C VAL A 206 13.17 -3.81 3.15
N ALA A 207 13.61 -4.47 4.22
CA ALA A 207 14.43 -5.66 4.12
C ALA A 207 13.66 -6.84 3.49
N SER A 208 12.34 -6.92 3.63
CA SER A 208 11.56 -8.02 3.03
C SER A 208 11.63 -8.02 1.50
N SER A 209 11.89 -6.87 0.87
CA SER A 209 12.03 -6.78 -0.58
C SER A 209 13.14 -7.69 -1.13
N TRP A 210 14.24 -7.85 -0.40
CA TRP A 210 15.30 -8.80 -0.76
C TRP A 210 14.79 -10.23 -0.78
N PHE A 211 14.09 -10.64 0.28
CA PHE A 211 13.45 -11.96 0.34
C PHE A 211 12.48 -12.16 -0.83
N ASP A 212 11.61 -11.18 -1.07
CA ASP A 212 10.59 -11.26 -2.11
C ASP A 212 11.22 -11.46 -3.49
N TYR A 213 12.19 -10.61 -3.85
CA TYR A 213 12.86 -10.69 -5.15
C TYR A 213 13.70 -11.96 -5.32
N LEU A 214 14.48 -12.34 -4.31
CA LEU A 214 15.28 -13.57 -4.36
C LEU A 214 14.39 -14.80 -4.48
N ASN A 215 13.31 -14.88 -3.70
CA ASN A 215 12.38 -15.98 -3.77
C ASN A 215 11.65 -16.04 -5.13
N ILE A 216 11.26 -14.88 -5.68
CA ILE A 216 10.66 -14.81 -7.02
C ILE A 216 11.65 -15.25 -8.11
N ARG A 217 12.94 -14.90 -8.00
CA ARG A 217 13.98 -15.31 -8.97
C ARG A 217 14.31 -16.81 -8.87
N ILE A 218 14.47 -17.32 -7.65
CA ILE A 218 14.93 -18.69 -7.40
C ILE A 218 13.78 -19.70 -7.55
N ASN A 219 12.62 -19.41 -6.96
CA ASN A 219 11.51 -20.36 -6.87
C ASN A 219 10.28 -19.96 -7.72
N GLY A 220 10.29 -18.75 -8.30
CA GLY A 220 9.20 -18.26 -9.15
C GLY A 220 8.06 -17.58 -8.39
N ALA A 221 7.34 -16.70 -9.10
CA ALA A 221 6.23 -15.92 -8.52
C ALA A 221 5.06 -16.78 -8.02
N GLY A 222 4.84 -17.97 -8.61
CA GLY A 222 3.84 -18.93 -8.16
C GLY A 222 4.16 -19.46 -6.77
N TYR A 223 5.37 -20.01 -6.59
CA TYR A 223 5.84 -20.50 -5.30
C TYR A 223 5.82 -19.41 -4.23
N HIS A 224 6.34 -18.22 -4.55
CA HIS A 224 6.33 -17.09 -3.62
C HIS A 224 4.92 -16.78 -3.09
N ARG A 225 3.92 -16.73 -3.98
CA ARG A 225 2.54 -16.47 -3.60
C ARG A 225 1.92 -17.61 -2.78
N ASP A 226 2.25 -18.85 -3.09
CA ASP A 226 1.79 -20.03 -2.33
C ASP A 226 2.42 -20.08 -0.93
N LEU A 227 3.71 -19.74 -0.81
CA LEU A 227 4.40 -19.58 0.48
C LEU A 227 3.71 -18.51 1.34
N LEU A 228 3.46 -17.32 0.80
CA LEU A 228 2.76 -16.24 1.52
C LEU A 228 1.30 -16.59 1.86
N ALA A 229 0.71 -17.56 1.16
CA ALA A 229 -0.62 -18.09 1.46
C ALA A 229 -0.60 -19.23 2.50
N GLY A 230 0.58 -19.62 3.01
CA GLY A 230 0.75 -20.71 3.98
C GLY A 230 0.64 -22.10 3.37
N ARG A 231 0.80 -22.25 2.05
CA ARG A 231 0.80 -23.55 1.36
C ARG A 231 2.17 -24.23 1.35
N HIS A 232 3.22 -23.46 1.61
CA HIS A 232 4.60 -23.93 1.86
C HIS A 232 5.04 -23.44 3.24
N ARG A 233 6.07 -24.07 3.81
CA ARG A 233 6.64 -23.67 5.09
C ARG A 233 7.85 -22.77 4.87
N PHE A 234 8.07 -21.83 5.79
CA PHE A 234 9.24 -20.96 5.74
C PHE A 234 10.56 -21.67 6.08
N ASP A 235 10.51 -22.90 6.56
CA ASP A 235 11.67 -23.77 6.79
C ASP A 235 11.85 -24.84 5.71
N ASP A 236 11.15 -24.71 4.57
CA ASP A 236 11.35 -25.60 3.40
C ASP A 236 12.73 -25.36 2.76
N PRO A 237 13.35 -26.38 2.12
CA PRO A 237 14.64 -26.25 1.45
C PRO A 237 14.69 -25.11 0.40
N GLU A 238 13.58 -24.89 -0.31
CA GLU A 238 13.38 -23.79 -1.27
C GLU A 238 13.61 -22.42 -0.63
N VAL A 239 13.18 -22.25 0.62
CA VAL A 239 13.34 -21.00 1.37
C VAL A 239 14.75 -20.88 1.92
N ARG A 240 15.39 -21.98 2.31
CA ARG A 240 16.81 -21.97 2.69
C ARG A 240 17.71 -21.49 1.55
N ARG A 241 17.48 -21.97 0.32
CA ARG A 241 18.22 -21.50 -0.87
C ARG A 241 18.13 -19.99 -1.09
N VAL A 242 16.99 -19.38 -0.74
CA VAL A 242 16.80 -17.92 -0.79
C VAL A 242 17.74 -17.21 0.19
N PHE A 243 17.84 -17.73 1.41
CA PHE A 243 18.74 -17.18 2.42
C PHE A 243 20.21 -17.44 2.11
N ASP A 244 20.56 -18.60 1.56
CA ASP A 244 21.93 -18.89 1.10
C ASP A 244 22.38 -17.85 0.05
N ARG A 245 21.50 -17.57 -0.93
CA ARG A 245 21.75 -16.54 -1.95
C ARG A 245 21.79 -15.14 -1.35
N TRP A 246 20.97 -14.84 -0.35
CA TRP A 246 21.03 -13.55 0.34
C TRP A 246 22.34 -13.38 1.12
N ASP A 247 22.87 -14.46 1.72
CA ASP A 247 24.13 -14.43 2.45
C ASP A 247 25.33 -14.07 1.58
N GLU A 248 25.30 -14.38 0.27
CA GLU A 248 26.30 -13.91 -0.69
C GLU A 248 26.33 -12.37 -0.81
N ALA A 249 25.15 -11.73 -0.77
CA ALA A 249 25.03 -10.27 -0.88
C ALA A 249 25.20 -9.53 0.47
N ARG A 250 24.96 -10.22 1.60
CA ARG A 250 24.98 -9.64 2.95
C ARG A 250 26.24 -8.83 3.27
N PRO A 251 27.47 -9.23 2.89
CA PRO A 251 28.69 -8.45 3.13
C PRO A 251 28.71 -7.06 2.47
N PHE A 252 27.86 -6.82 1.46
CA PHE A 252 27.82 -5.59 0.68
C PHE A 252 26.69 -4.63 1.09
N ILE A 253 25.82 -5.06 2.01
CA ILE A 253 24.73 -4.27 2.56
C ILE A 253 25.25 -3.41 3.72
N ASP A 254 24.82 -2.14 3.80
CA ASP A 254 25.19 -1.22 4.87
C ASP A 254 24.88 -1.83 6.24
N LYS A 255 25.92 -2.03 7.05
CA LYS A 255 25.83 -2.60 8.40
C LYS A 255 25.00 -1.76 9.36
N ARG A 256 24.87 -0.46 9.09
CA ARG A 256 24.01 0.46 9.87
C ARG A 256 22.54 0.34 9.49
N GLY A 257 22.22 -0.38 8.41
CA GLY A 257 20.90 -0.33 7.80
C GLY A 257 19.76 -0.79 8.69
N THR A 258 20.01 -1.66 9.67
CA THR A 258 19.01 -2.07 10.67
C THR A 258 18.73 -1.01 11.74
N ALA A 259 19.57 0.02 11.85
CA ALA A 259 19.38 1.15 12.75
C ALA A 259 18.80 2.40 12.06
N LEU A 260 18.85 2.46 10.72
CA LEU A 260 18.41 3.62 9.93
C LEU A 260 16.99 3.43 9.39
N ALA A 261 16.19 4.49 9.39
CA ALA A 261 14.96 4.51 8.61
C ALA A 261 15.29 4.55 7.11
N PHE A 262 14.37 4.12 6.25
CA PHE A 262 14.60 4.14 4.80
C PHE A 262 14.83 5.55 4.24
N GLN A 263 14.26 6.57 4.86
CA GLN A 263 14.45 7.97 4.49
C GLN A 263 15.90 8.42 4.73
N ASP A 264 16.50 7.95 5.82
CA ASP A 264 17.92 8.23 6.12
C ASP A 264 18.82 7.48 5.13
N ALA A 265 18.54 6.20 4.87
CA ALA A 265 19.25 5.43 3.85
C ALA A 265 19.14 6.03 2.44
N THR A 266 18.00 6.65 2.12
CA THR A 266 17.83 7.43 0.88
C THR A 266 18.75 8.65 0.87
N THR A 267 18.89 9.34 2.00
CA THR A 267 19.83 10.46 2.12
C THR A 267 21.28 10.00 1.95
N GLU A 268 21.65 8.84 2.51
CA GLU A 268 22.99 8.24 2.32
C GLU A 268 23.27 7.99 0.82
N LEU A 269 22.28 7.46 0.09
CA LEU A 269 22.37 7.23 -1.36
C LEU A 269 22.55 8.56 -2.12
N LEU A 270 21.73 9.56 -1.81
CA LEU A 270 21.77 10.86 -2.47
C LEU A 270 23.10 11.58 -2.24
N GLN A 271 23.71 11.38 -1.08
CA GLN A 271 25.01 11.94 -0.71
C GLN A 271 26.20 11.07 -1.18
N GLY A 272 25.93 9.99 -1.92
CA GLY A 272 26.94 9.10 -2.49
C GLY A 272 27.71 8.27 -1.47
N ARG A 273 27.17 8.10 -0.25
CA ARG A 273 27.74 7.23 0.79
C ARG A 273 27.43 5.76 0.54
N THR A 274 26.31 5.49 -0.11
CA THR A 274 25.96 4.16 -0.63
C THR A 274 25.88 4.19 -2.16
N GLY A 275 26.13 3.05 -2.80
CA GLY A 275 26.14 2.95 -4.26
C GLY A 275 24.76 2.87 -4.88
N MET A 276 23.92 2.03 -4.30
CA MET A 276 22.57 1.73 -4.76
C MET A 276 21.67 1.30 -3.61
N MET A 277 20.34 1.30 -3.81
CA MET A 277 19.38 0.87 -2.80
C MET A 277 18.22 0.10 -3.47
N LEU A 278 17.92 -1.09 -2.96
CA LEU A 278 16.71 -1.83 -3.36
C LEU A 278 15.50 -1.20 -2.66
N ILE A 279 14.69 -0.46 -3.40
CA ILE A 279 13.53 0.26 -2.87
C ILE A 279 12.45 0.41 -3.94
N GLY A 280 11.23 0.78 -3.55
CA GLY A 280 10.18 1.16 -4.50
C GLY A 280 10.35 2.60 -4.97
N THR A 281 9.80 2.96 -6.15
CA THR A 281 9.92 4.33 -6.71
C THR A 281 9.39 5.42 -5.78
N PHE A 282 8.58 5.09 -4.77
CA PHE A 282 8.11 6.04 -3.75
C PHE A 282 9.26 6.75 -3.00
N PHE A 283 10.48 6.18 -2.98
CA PHE A 283 11.63 6.88 -2.39
C PHE A 283 11.92 8.21 -3.10
N ALA A 284 11.57 8.31 -4.40
CA ALA A 284 11.72 9.51 -5.22
C ALA A 284 10.91 10.70 -4.69
N ASP A 285 9.83 10.46 -3.94
CA ASP A 285 9.05 11.54 -3.32
C ASP A 285 9.87 12.34 -2.30
N SER A 286 10.97 11.76 -1.81
CA SER A 286 11.92 12.38 -0.86
C SER A 286 13.19 12.90 -1.56
N VAL A 287 13.33 12.73 -2.87
CA VAL A 287 14.47 13.22 -3.65
C VAL A 287 14.22 14.69 -4.06
N PRO A 288 15.19 15.61 -3.85
CA PRO A 288 15.09 16.97 -4.36
C PRO A 288 14.88 16.99 -5.88
N ARG A 289 14.01 17.89 -6.37
CA ARG A 289 13.60 17.91 -7.78
C ARG A 289 14.75 18.09 -8.76
N ASP A 290 15.74 18.91 -8.38
CA ASP A 290 16.97 19.18 -9.13
C ASP A 290 17.93 17.99 -9.19
N GLN A 291 17.67 16.93 -8.40
CA GLN A 291 18.47 15.70 -8.38
C GLN A 291 17.77 14.51 -9.01
N LEU A 292 16.46 14.60 -9.31
CA LEU A 292 15.68 13.49 -9.88
C LEU A 292 16.26 13.03 -11.22
N ASP A 293 16.73 13.94 -12.05
CA ASP A 293 17.34 13.60 -13.35
C ASP A 293 18.64 12.80 -13.20
N ASP A 294 19.30 12.81 -12.05
CA ASP A 294 20.50 12.00 -11.82
C ASP A 294 20.19 10.61 -11.26
N ILE A 295 18.93 10.31 -10.95
CA ILE A 295 18.49 9.01 -10.47
C ILE A 295 18.16 8.11 -11.65
N ASP A 296 18.63 6.88 -11.57
CA ASP A 296 18.23 5.80 -12.49
C ASP A 296 18.05 4.50 -11.70
N PHE A 297 17.58 3.46 -12.38
CA PHE A 297 17.36 2.17 -11.75
C PHE A 297 17.62 1.01 -12.70
N PHE A 298 18.03 -0.11 -12.12
CA PHE A 298 18.04 -1.39 -12.80
C PHE A 298 17.16 -2.41 -12.06
N ARG A 299 16.69 -3.41 -12.80
CA ARG A 299 15.87 -4.49 -12.24
C ARG A 299 16.72 -5.34 -11.29
N PHE A 300 16.08 -6.01 -10.33
CA PHE A 300 16.79 -7.02 -9.55
C PHE A 300 17.44 -8.04 -10.52
N PRO A 301 18.75 -8.34 -10.38
CA PRO A 301 19.48 -9.20 -11.31
C PRO A 301 18.82 -10.57 -11.52
N GLU A 302 19.07 -11.18 -12.67
CA GLU A 302 18.66 -12.56 -12.96
C GLU A 302 19.39 -13.58 -12.09
#